data_AF-A0A2N2K3N6-F1
#
_entry.id   AF-A0A2N2K3N6-F1
#
_cell.length_a   1.000
_cell.length_b   1.000
_cell.length_c   1.000
_cell.angle_alpha   90.00
_cell.angle_beta   90.00
_cell.angle_gamma   90.00
#
_symmetry.space_group_name_H-M   'P 1'
#
loop_
_entity.id
_entity.type
_entity.pdbx_description
1 polymer ?
#
loop_
_entity_poly.entity_id
_entity_poly.type
_entity_poly.pdbx_seq_one_letter_code
_entity_poly.pdbx_strand_id
1 'polypeptide(L)'
;MPNITFEHPLISKNIQMDIKNLSSSGFSIALSADEDVLMPGMIIRDLKMNFSGALPIPCKVQVLYRRVEKKNLICYGFVILDMDVVAYNRLSHIVMNIIDPGAHVADEVDADHLWEFLFDSGFIYPQKYNIVQVNRQLMKQTYQRLYRDNPEITTQITYQRNGRIYGHASMIRSYRRTWMVHHLAARPLDKKRTGLQVLKNIMHYFNGLYRLPTVGMDYMMFYFRPENRFPDHFFGGFARHFKNQRACSMDLFSYLNYPTTCSRKPLPNGWLLGECTAADLEELNFFYRNTSNGLLLDVLHLDKENDDGAFLTELYARQGFI
;
A
#
# COMPACT_ATOMS: atom_id res chain seq x y z
N MET A 1 3.62 -28.69 -0.06
CA MET A 1 2.49 -27.85 0.40
C MET A 1 3.06 -26.75 1.30
N PRO A 2 2.41 -25.58 1.39
CA PRO A 2 2.85 -24.54 2.31
C PRO A 2 2.65 -25.01 3.77
N ASN A 3 3.60 -24.67 4.64
CA ASN A 3 3.55 -25.03 6.07
C ASN A 3 3.97 -23.84 6.93
N ILE A 4 3.71 -23.95 8.23
CA ILE A 4 4.21 -23.03 9.25
C ILE A 4 5.27 -23.71 10.11
N THR A 5 6.25 -22.94 10.56
CA THR A 5 7.22 -23.36 11.57
C THR A 5 7.36 -22.30 12.66
N PHE A 6 7.42 -22.73 13.92
CA PHE A 6 7.59 -21.86 15.09
C PHE A 6 8.04 -22.67 16.31
N GLU A 7 8.60 -21.98 17.30
CA GLU A 7 8.81 -22.57 18.64
C GLU A 7 7.54 -22.35 19.49
N HIS A 8 7.00 -23.43 20.04
CA HIS A 8 5.77 -23.38 20.83
C HIS A 8 5.98 -22.61 22.15
N PRO A 9 5.21 -21.55 22.43
CA PRO A 9 5.52 -20.60 23.51
C PRO A 9 5.41 -21.20 24.93
N LEU A 10 4.67 -22.30 25.12
CA LEU A 10 4.46 -22.92 26.43
C LEU A 10 5.30 -24.18 26.67
N ILE A 11 5.79 -24.84 25.60
CA ILE A 11 6.49 -26.13 25.73
C ILE A 11 7.89 -26.12 25.10
N SER A 12 8.29 -25.00 24.48
CA SER A 12 9.61 -24.79 23.87
C SER A 12 10.03 -25.91 22.90
N LYS A 13 9.06 -26.41 22.13
CA LYS A 13 9.29 -27.38 21.06
C LYS A 13 9.12 -26.71 19.71
N ASN A 14 9.97 -27.07 18.75
CA ASN A 14 9.78 -26.70 17.36
C ASN A 14 8.58 -27.46 16.79
N ILE A 15 7.62 -26.70 16.26
CA ILE A 15 6.40 -27.20 15.66
C ILE A 15 6.43 -26.90 14.17
N GLN A 16 6.01 -27.88 13.36
CA GLN A 16 5.75 -27.72 11.94
C GLN A 16 4.35 -28.24 11.64
N MET A 17 3.54 -27.45 10.93
CA MET A 17 2.15 -27.80 10.60
C MET A 17 1.80 -27.34 9.19
N ASP A 18 1.03 -28.14 8.46
CA ASP A 18 0.63 -27.80 7.08
C ASP A 18 -0.53 -26.79 7.06
N ILE A 19 -0.44 -25.83 6.13
CA ILE A 19 -1.48 -24.82 5.92
C ILE A 19 -2.60 -25.44 5.08
N LYS A 20 -3.84 -25.40 5.60
CA LYS A 20 -5.06 -25.85 4.92
C LYS A 20 -5.66 -24.76 4.01
N ASN A 21 -5.78 -23.53 4.52
CA ASN A 21 -6.31 -22.37 3.78
C ASN A 21 -5.50 -21.11 4.13
N LEU A 22 -5.42 -20.16 3.20
CA LEU A 22 -4.61 -18.95 3.34
C LEU A 22 -5.35 -17.71 2.81
N SER A 23 -5.15 -16.57 3.48
CA SER A 23 -5.57 -15.24 3.05
C SER A 23 -4.47 -14.22 3.41
N SER A 24 -4.63 -12.96 3.01
CA SER A 24 -3.71 -11.89 3.42
C SER A 24 -3.81 -11.51 4.91
N SER A 25 -4.81 -12.01 5.64
CA SER A 25 -5.07 -11.65 7.04
C SER A 25 -4.96 -12.81 8.04
N GLY A 26 -4.74 -14.03 7.56
CA GLY A 26 -4.88 -15.23 8.36
C GLY A 26 -4.84 -16.50 7.54
N PHE A 27 -4.77 -17.63 8.24
CA PHE A 27 -4.74 -18.96 7.64
C PHE A 27 -5.41 -19.97 8.58
N SER A 28 -5.60 -21.19 8.11
CA SER A 28 -6.08 -22.30 8.94
C SER A 28 -5.23 -23.54 8.75
N ILE A 29 -5.17 -24.39 9.76
CA ILE A 29 -4.52 -25.72 9.72
C ILE A 29 -5.53 -26.80 10.14
N ALA A 30 -5.14 -28.05 9.93
CA ALA A 30 -5.85 -29.21 10.45
C ALA A 30 -4.88 -30.19 11.10
N LEU A 31 -5.27 -30.73 12.25
CA LEU A 31 -4.46 -31.62 13.09
C LEU A 31 -5.28 -32.86 13.49
N SER A 32 -4.62 -33.96 13.79
CA SER A 32 -5.24 -35.06 14.54
C SER A 32 -5.27 -34.77 16.04
N ALA A 33 -6.00 -35.58 16.81
CA ALA A 33 -6.17 -35.38 18.24
C ALA A 33 -4.85 -35.54 19.05
N ASP A 34 -3.92 -36.36 18.56
CA ASP A 34 -2.60 -36.58 19.12
C ASP A 34 -1.61 -35.43 18.84
N GLU A 35 -1.90 -34.59 17.85
CA GLU A 35 -1.12 -33.41 17.49
C GLU A 35 -1.68 -32.10 18.07
N ASP A 36 -2.77 -32.18 18.86
CA ASP A 36 -3.50 -31.02 19.39
C ASP A 36 -2.73 -30.31 20.52
N VAL A 37 -1.77 -29.46 20.13
CA VAL A 37 -0.92 -28.69 21.06
C VAL A 37 -1.33 -27.21 21.18
N LEU A 38 -2.31 -26.76 20.40
CA LEU A 38 -2.68 -25.35 20.30
C LEU A 38 -3.89 -25.00 21.19
N MET A 39 -4.12 -23.70 21.41
CA MET A 39 -5.31 -23.23 22.11
C MET A 39 -5.74 -21.84 21.62
N PRO A 40 -7.07 -21.56 21.53
CA PRO A 40 -7.55 -20.23 21.20
C PRO A 40 -6.97 -19.15 22.12
N GLY A 41 -6.61 -18.01 21.55
CA GLY A 41 -5.97 -16.90 22.25
C GLY A 41 -4.44 -16.96 22.29
N MET A 42 -3.81 -18.11 22.00
CA MET A 42 -2.36 -18.25 21.99
C MET A 42 -1.71 -17.33 20.95
N ILE A 43 -0.72 -16.55 21.36
CA ILE A 43 0.05 -15.66 20.49
C ILE A 43 1.40 -16.32 20.19
N ILE A 44 1.73 -16.41 18.90
CA ILE A 44 3.03 -16.90 18.42
C ILE A 44 3.72 -15.71 17.76
N ARG A 45 4.83 -15.26 18.34
CA ARG A 45 5.52 -14.03 17.90
C ARG A 45 6.36 -14.24 16.66
N ASP A 46 7.08 -15.36 16.61
CA ASP A 46 8.10 -15.65 15.59
C ASP A 46 7.68 -16.84 14.71
N LEU A 47 6.49 -16.75 14.12
CA LEU A 47 6.01 -17.76 13.18
C LEU A 47 6.56 -17.49 11.78
N LYS A 48 7.01 -18.54 11.10
CA LYS A 48 7.45 -18.49 9.70
C LYS A 48 6.50 -19.30 8.83
N MET A 49 5.95 -18.67 7.80
CA MET A 49 5.25 -19.39 6.73
C MET A 49 6.25 -19.78 5.64
N ASN A 50 6.28 -21.05 5.27
CA ASN A 50 7.21 -21.60 4.31
C ASN A 50 6.47 -22.00 3.03
N PHE A 51 6.95 -21.50 1.89
CA PHE A 51 6.47 -21.84 0.56
C PHE A 51 7.63 -22.40 -0.26
N SER A 52 7.37 -23.41 -1.09
CA SER A 52 8.41 -24.05 -1.89
C SER A 52 9.09 -23.05 -2.81
N GLY A 53 10.43 -22.97 -2.75
CA GLY A 53 11.23 -22.07 -3.59
C GLY A 53 11.15 -20.59 -3.21
N ALA A 54 10.44 -20.23 -2.13
CA ALA A 54 10.36 -18.86 -1.65
C ALA A 54 11.06 -18.72 -0.28
N LEU A 55 11.49 -17.48 0.01
CA LEU A 55 11.99 -17.15 1.34
C LEU A 55 10.87 -17.28 2.39
N PRO A 56 11.17 -17.76 3.61
CA PRO A 56 10.20 -17.79 4.70
C PRO A 56 9.59 -16.40 4.95
N ILE A 57 8.29 -16.37 5.23
CA ILE A 57 7.54 -15.15 5.53
C ILE A 57 7.34 -15.09 7.05
N PRO A 58 8.10 -14.24 7.77
CA PRO A 58 7.93 -14.06 9.21
C PRO A 58 6.64 -13.29 9.51
N CYS A 59 5.93 -13.69 10.56
CA CYS A 59 4.75 -12.97 11.03
C CYS A 59 4.45 -13.29 12.49
N LYS A 60 3.74 -12.36 13.14
CA LYS A 60 3.14 -12.53 14.46
C LYS A 60 1.69 -12.94 14.28
N VAL A 61 1.25 -13.99 14.98
CA VAL A 61 -0.11 -14.51 14.83
C VAL A 61 -0.78 -14.77 16.18
N GLN A 62 -2.11 -14.90 16.15
CA GLN A 62 -2.90 -15.41 17.25
C GLN A 62 -3.80 -16.55 16.77
N VAL A 63 -3.89 -17.61 17.56
CA VAL A 63 -4.88 -18.67 17.36
C VAL A 63 -6.27 -18.09 17.65
N LEU A 64 -7.11 -18.00 16.62
CA LEU A 64 -8.42 -17.36 16.68
C LEU A 64 -9.52 -18.30 17.17
N TYR A 65 -9.56 -19.52 16.65
CA TYR A 65 -10.59 -20.50 17.00
C TYR A 65 -10.06 -21.93 16.93
N ARG A 66 -10.76 -22.82 17.62
CA ARG A 66 -10.64 -24.28 17.54
C ARG A 66 -11.98 -24.87 17.15
N ARG A 67 -12.00 -25.81 16.20
CA ARG A 67 -13.22 -26.51 15.77
C ARG A 67 -12.93 -27.98 15.52
N VAL A 68 -13.74 -28.87 16.07
CA VAL A 68 -13.70 -30.30 15.74
C VAL A 68 -14.52 -30.53 14.47
N GLU A 69 -13.88 -31.10 13.45
CA GLU A 69 -14.49 -31.52 12.18
C GLU A 69 -14.76 -33.04 12.16
N LYS A 70 -15.32 -33.55 11.06
CA LYS A 70 -15.60 -34.98 10.88
C LYS A 70 -14.30 -35.81 11.00
N LYS A 71 -14.41 -37.05 11.46
CA LYS A 71 -13.29 -37.99 11.70
C LYS A 71 -12.28 -37.52 12.77
N ASN A 72 -12.73 -36.75 13.77
CA ASN A 72 -11.90 -36.22 14.86
C ASN A 72 -10.73 -35.34 14.40
N LEU A 73 -10.83 -34.73 13.21
CA LEU A 73 -9.87 -33.73 12.75
C LEU A 73 -10.12 -32.42 13.49
N ILE A 74 -9.09 -31.75 13.97
CA ILE A 74 -9.19 -30.49 14.70
C ILE A 74 -8.67 -29.37 13.81
N CYS A 75 -9.52 -28.40 13.54
CA CYS A 75 -9.23 -27.24 12.71
C CYS A 75 -8.96 -26.03 13.59
N TYR A 76 -7.83 -25.38 13.35
CA TYR A 76 -7.49 -24.10 13.97
C TYR A 76 -7.45 -23.00 12.93
N GLY A 77 -8.05 -21.86 13.26
CA GLY A 77 -7.88 -20.62 12.50
C GLY A 77 -6.89 -19.71 13.20
N PHE A 78 -6.09 -19.00 12.41
CA PHE A 78 -5.12 -18.01 12.86
C PHE A 78 -5.42 -16.67 12.23
N VAL A 79 -5.31 -15.62 13.03
CA VAL A 79 -5.27 -14.23 12.55
C VAL A 79 -3.82 -13.74 12.58
N ILE A 80 -3.40 -13.08 11.52
CA ILE A 80 -2.09 -12.41 11.49
C ILE A 80 -2.24 -11.08 12.21
N LEU A 81 -1.44 -10.90 13.26
CA LEU A 81 -1.44 -9.69 14.08
C LEU A 81 -0.48 -8.64 13.53
N ASP A 82 0.67 -9.05 13.00
CA ASP A 82 1.65 -8.12 12.47
C ASP A 82 2.64 -8.81 11.52
N MET A 83 3.19 -8.03 10.60
CA MET A 83 4.32 -8.38 9.74
C MET A 83 4.91 -7.10 9.12
N ASP A 84 6.18 -7.15 8.71
CA ASP A 84 6.76 -6.05 7.93
C ASP A 84 6.19 -6.00 6.50
N VAL A 85 6.39 -4.88 5.81
CA VAL A 85 5.85 -4.65 4.45
C VAL A 85 6.45 -5.63 3.43
N VAL A 86 7.69 -6.09 3.62
CA VAL A 86 8.36 -7.02 2.71
C VAL A 86 7.71 -8.40 2.78
N ALA A 87 7.51 -8.90 3.99
CA ALA A 87 6.78 -10.12 4.29
C ALA A 87 5.34 -10.04 3.75
N TYR A 88 4.67 -8.90 3.96
CA TYR A 88 3.32 -8.67 3.46
C TYR A 88 3.23 -8.65 1.94
N ASN A 89 4.20 -8.03 1.26
CA ASN A 89 4.28 -8.01 -0.19
C ASN A 89 4.41 -9.43 -0.75
N ARG A 90 5.26 -10.27 -0.16
CA ARG A 90 5.40 -11.68 -0.55
C ARG A 90 4.11 -12.46 -0.34
N LEU A 91 3.48 -12.33 0.83
CA LEU A 91 2.21 -13.01 1.11
C LEU A 91 1.12 -12.56 0.15
N SER A 92 0.99 -11.26 -0.07
CA SER A 92 0.02 -10.68 -0.98
C SER A 92 0.23 -11.13 -2.41
N HIS A 93 1.48 -11.18 -2.87
CA HIS A 93 1.82 -11.71 -4.19
C HIS A 93 1.32 -13.16 -4.34
N ILE A 94 1.65 -14.04 -3.38
CA ILE A 94 1.22 -15.45 -3.41
C ILE A 94 -0.31 -15.57 -3.42
N VAL A 95 -0.99 -14.92 -2.47
CA VAL A 95 -2.45 -15.02 -2.33
C VAL A 95 -3.16 -14.45 -3.55
N MET A 96 -2.75 -13.28 -4.04
CA MET A 96 -3.40 -12.64 -5.17
C MET A 96 -3.13 -13.35 -6.49
N ASN A 97 -1.91 -13.88 -6.69
CA ASN A 97 -1.55 -14.62 -7.89
C ASN A 97 -2.30 -15.96 -7.99
N ILE A 98 -2.52 -16.66 -6.86
CA ILE A 98 -3.34 -17.89 -6.83
C ILE A 98 -4.79 -17.58 -7.22
N ILE A 99 -5.34 -16.44 -6.80
CA ILE A 99 -6.72 -16.02 -7.12
C ILE A 99 -6.85 -15.55 -8.58
N ASP A 100 -5.88 -14.77 -9.07
CA ASP A 100 -5.82 -14.27 -10.43
C ASP A 100 -4.35 -14.29 -10.90
N PRO A 101 -3.96 -15.26 -11.74
CA PRO A 101 -2.56 -15.41 -12.18
C PRO A 101 -1.99 -14.20 -12.92
N GLY A 102 -2.85 -13.28 -13.38
CA GLY A 102 -2.40 -12.03 -13.98
C GLY A 102 -1.99 -10.97 -12.97
N ALA A 103 -2.28 -11.14 -11.67
CA ALA A 103 -1.95 -10.18 -10.63
C ALA A 103 -0.56 -10.44 -10.04
N HIS A 104 0.28 -9.40 -10.05
CA HIS A 104 1.61 -9.39 -9.48
C HIS A 104 1.75 -8.22 -8.50
N VAL A 105 2.39 -8.43 -7.35
CA VAL A 105 2.51 -7.45 -6.25
C VAL A 105 3.99 -7.33 -5.92
N ALA A 106 4.52 -6.11 -5.96
CA ALA A 106 5.93 -5.81 -5.67
C ALA A 106 6.91 -6.74 -6.41
N ASP A 107 6.53 -7.18 -7.60
CA ASP A 107 7.33 -8.05 -8.46
C ASP A 107 8.34 -7.21 -9.26
N GLU A 108 9.36 -7.85 -9.84
CA GLU A 108 10.31 -7.16 -10.70
C GLU A 108 9.59 -6.64 -11.96
N VAL A 109 9.82 -5.37 -12.27
CA VAL A 109 9.21 -4.71 -13.44
C VAL A 109 10.31 -4.06 -14.27
N ASP A 110 10.40 -4.50 -15.52
CA ASP A 110 11.25 -3.85 -16.51
C ASP A 110 10.79 -2.41 -16.75
N ALA A 111 11.70 -1.46 -16.52
CA ALA A 111 11.39 -0.03 -16.59
C ALA A 111 11.08 0.44 -18.01
N ASP A 112 11.64 -0.20 -19.04
CA ASP A 112 11.35 0.12 -20.44
C ASP A 112 9.97 -0.40 -20.84
N HIS A 113 9.61 -1.63 -20.47
CA HIS A 113 8.26 -2.15 -20.67
C HIS A 113 7.19 -1.37 -19.90
N LEU A 114 7.50 -0.93 -18.67
CA LEU A 114 6.60 -0.07 -17.90
C LEU A 114 6.44 1.27 -18.60
N TRP A 115 7.52 1.87 -19.09
CA TRP A 115 7.47 3.14 -19.80
C TRP A 115 6.64 3.02 -21.09
N GLU A 116 6.87 2.00 -21.92
CA GLU A 116 6.04 1.70 -23.10
C GLU A 116 4.55 1.59 -22.71
N PHE A 117 4.25 0.83 -21.67
CA PHE A 117 2.89 0.67 -21.17
C PHE A 117 2.23 1.99 -20.76
N LEU A 118 2.95 2.89 -20.08
CA LEU A 118 2.42 4.20 -19.66
C LEU A 118 2.11 5.11 -20.87
N PHE A 119 2.80 4.94 -22.00
CA PHE A 119 2.44 5.61 -23.26
C PHE A 119 1.21 4.96 -23.90
N ASP A 120 1.26 3.64 -24.10
CA ASP A 120 0.19 2.88 -24.76
C ASP A 120 -1.17 2.97 -24.06
N SER A 121 -1.15 3.07 -22.72
CA SER A 121 -2.36 3.22 -21.91
C SER A 121 -2.95 4.64 -21.97
N GLY A 122 -2.27 5.59 -22.61
CA GLY A 122 -2.66 7.01 -22.63
C GLY A 122 -2.40 7.75 -21.32
N PHE A 123 -1.70 7.13 -20.35
CA PHE A 123 -1.35 7.78 -19.09
C PHE A 123 -0.36 8.95 -19.31
N ILE A 124 0.52 8.84 -20.31
CA ILE A 124 1.39 9.91 -20.80
C ILE A 124 0.78 10.50 -22.08
N TYR A 125 -0.16 11.43 -21.90
CA TYR A 125 -0.78 12.20 -22.99
C TYR A 125 0.13 13.35 -23.46
N PRO A 126 -0.09 13.95 -24.65
CA PRO A 126 0.86 14.88 -25.27
C PRO A 126 1.33 16.05 -24.39
N GLN A 127 0.42 16.69 -23.65
CA GLN A 127 0.80 17.78 -22.73
C GLN A 127 1.69 17.28 -21.58
N LYS A 128 1.41 16.09 -21.05
CA LYS A 128 2.24 15.49 -20.00
C LYS A 128 3.60 15.06 -20.55
N TYR A 129 3.63 14.52 -21.77
CA TYR A 129 4.86 14.17 -22.47
C TYR A 129 5.83 15.37 -22.54
N ASN A 130 5.33 16.55 -22.89
CA ASN A 130 6.15 17.76 -22.98
C ASN A 130 6.87 18.12 -21.67
N ILE A 131 6.27 17.77 -20.53
CA ILE A 131 6.84 18.01 -19.19
C ILE A 131 7.83 16.90 -18.82
N VAL A 132 7.48 15.64 -19.06
CA VAL A 132 8.27 14.49 -18.57
C VAL A 132 9.43 14.12 -19.48
N GLN A 133 9.40 14.44 -20.77
CA GLN A 133 10.40 14.00 -21.75
C GLN A 133 11.82 14.45 -21.39
N VAL A 134 11.96 15.66 -20.86
CA VAL A 134 13.25 16.26 -20.46
C VAL A 134 13.91 15.45 -19.34
N ASN A 135 13.10 14.83 -18.48
CA ASN A 135 13.55 14.08 -17.30
C ASN A 135 13.37 12.55 -17.45
N ARG A 136 13.10 12.05 -18.67
CA ARG A 136 12.76 10.63 -18.90
C ARG A 136 13.75 9.66 -18.26
N GLN A 137 15.04 9.89 -18.47
CA GLN A 137 16.08 8.98 -17.97
C GLN A 137 16.15 8.99 -16.45
N LEU A 138 16.09 10.18 -15.85
CA LEU A 138 16.07 10.34 -14.38
C LEU A 138 14.83 9.68 -13.77
N MET A 139 13.67 9.80 -14.42
CA MET A 139 12.44 9.12 -13.98
C MET A 139 12.60 7.60 -14.02
N LYS A 140 13.13 7.03 -15.12
CA LYS A 140 13.36 5.58 -15.21
C LYS A 140 14.28 5.07 -14.11
N GLN A 141 15.40 5.76 -13.86
CA GLN A 141 16.33 5.44 -12.77
C GLN A 141 15.64 5.52 -11.41
N THR A 142 14.79 6.53 -11.19
CA THR A 142 14.02 6.68 -9.95
C THR A 142 13.05 5.51 -9.75
N TYR A 143 12.30 5.11 -10.79
CA TYR A 143 11.39 3.97 -10.72
C TYR A 143 12.12 2.65 -10.48
N GLN A 144 13.27 2.43 -11.12
CA GLN A 144 14.10 1.25 -10.89
C GLN A 144 14.53 1.15 -9.42
N ARG A 145 15.03 2.25 -8.85
CA ARG A 145 15.40 2.31 -7.42
C ARG A 145 14.19 2.06 -6.52
N LEU A 146 13.07 2.73 -6.77
CA LEU A 146 11.86 2.57 -5.97
C LEU A 146 11.40 1.11 -5.94
N TYR A 147 11.30 0.44 -7.08
CA TYR A 147 10.68 -0.88 -7.16
C TYR A 147 11.60 -2.03 -6.78
N ARG A 148 12.92 -1.86 -6.90
CA ARG A 148 13.88 -2.91 -6.57
C ARG A 148 14.26 -2.91 -5.09
N ASP A 149 14.50 -1.72 -4.53
CA ASP A 149 15.29 -1.61 -3.29
C ASP A 149 14.47 -1.07 -2.11
N ASN A 150 13.24 -0.59 -2.32
CA ASN A 150 12.55 0.29 -1.35
C ASN A 150 11.11 -0.11 -0.97
N PRO A 151 10.86 -1.37 -0.58
CA PRO A 151 9.51 -1.86 -0.28
C PRO A 151 8.80 -1.14 0.88
N GLU A 152 9.55 -0.50 1.78
CA GLU A 152 8.99 0.28 2.91
C GLU A 152 8.37 1.62 2.49
N ILE A 153 8.79 2.15 1.35
CA ILE A 153 8.35 3.46 0.83
C ILE A 153 7.35 3.29 -0.31
N THR A 154 7.51 2.23 -1.11
CA THR A 154 6.71 2.06 -2.33
C THR A 154 6.29 0.60 -2.50
N THR A 155 5.14 0.42 -3.13
CA THR A 155 4.69 -0.88 -3.64
C THR A 155 3.99 -0.65 -4.96
N GLN A 156 4.11 -1.62 -5.86
CA GLN A 156 3.44 -1.59 -7.14
C GLN A 156 2.62 -2.87 -7.34
N ILE A 157 1.56 -2.75 -8.11
CA ILE A 157 0.79 -3.89 -8.60
C ILE A 157 0.77 -3.82 -10.11
N THR A 158 1.16 -4.91 -10.77
CA THR A 158 0.97 -5.08 -12.21
C THR A 158 -0.10 -6.13 -12.51
N TYR A 159 -0.84 -5.89 -13.59
CA TYR A 159 -1.65 -6.90 -14.23
C TYR A 159 -0.96 -7.33 -15.52
N GLN A 160 -0.51 -8.57 -15.61
CA GLN A 160 0.32 -9.05 -16.71
C GLN A 160 -0.30 -10.25 -17.43
N ARG A 161 0.05 -10.42 -18.71
CA ARG A 161 -0.18 -11.66 -19.48
C ARG A 161 0.99 -11.89 -20.41
N ASN A 162 1.66 -13.04 -20.27
CA ASN A 162 2.82 -13.44 -21.08
C ASN A 162 3.93 -12.38 -21.10
N GLY A 163 4.32 -11.87 -19.92
CA GLY A 163 5.35 -10.83 -19.77
C GLY A 163 4.92 -9.41 -20.20
N ARG A 164 3.71 -9.25 -20.73
CA ARG A 164 3.18 -7.95 -21.17
C ARG A 164 2.28 -7.34 -20.10
N ILE A 165 2.56 -6.08 -19.73
CA ILE A 165 1.79 -5.32 -18.73
C ILE A 165 0.49 -4.80 -19.35
N TYR A 166 -0.66 -5.04 -18.73
CA TYR A 166 -1.97 -4.50 -19.12
C TYR A 166 -2.57 -3.57 -18.09
N GLY A 167 -2.07 -3.61 -16.86
CA GLY A 167 -2.45 -2.71 -15.78
C GLY A 167 -1.27 -2.46 -14.87
N HIS A 168 -1.20 -1.26 -14.31
CA HIS A 168 -0.18 -0.91 -13.33
C HIS A 168 -0.76 0.11 -12.35
N ALA A 169 -0.48 -0.11 -11.07
CA ALA A 169 -0.72 0.85 -10.03
C ALA A 169 0.54 1.00 -9.18
N SER A 170 0.88 2.25 -8.87
CA SER A 170 2.01 2.60 -8.00
C SER A 170 1.46 3.23 -6.72
N MET A 171 1.92 2.73 -5.58
CA MET A 171 1.55 3.18 -4.26
C MET A 171 2.80 3.65 -3.53
N ILE A 172 2.71 4.78 -2.84
CA ILE A 172 3.82 5.37 -2.11
C ILE A 172 3.35 5.79 -0.72
N ARG A 173 4.19 5.58 0.29
CA ARG A 173 3.99 6.07 1.65
C ARG A 173 4.30 7.58 1.67
N SER A 174 3.30 8.39 1.35
CA SER A 174 3.47 9.83 1.16
C SER A 174 3.51 10.62 2.47
N TYR A 175 2.89 10.07 3.54
CA TYR A 175 2.95 10.61 4.90
C TYR A 175 3.05 9.42 5.88
N ARG A 176 3.45 9.66 7.14
CA ARG A 176 3.70 8.58 8.12
C ARG A 176 2.58 7.55 8.17
N ARG A 177 1.32 8.02 8.20
CA ARG A 177 0.12 7.17 8.33
C ARG A 177 -0.72 7.06 7.05
N THR A 178 -0.17 7.52 5.91
CA THR A 178 -0.91 7.62 4.65
C THR A 178 -0.16 6.93 3.52
N TRP A 179 -0.87 6.05 2.81
CA TRP A 179 -0.44 5.51 1.53
C TRP A 179 -1.22 6.14 0.39
N MET A 180 -0.49 6.73 -0.55
CA MET A 180 -1.04 7.34 -1.75
C MET A 180 -0.93 6.40 -2.94
N VAL A 181 -2.04 6.14 -3.61
CA VAL A 181 -2.02 5.53 -4.94
C VAL A 181 -1.68 6.62 -5.94
N HIS A 182 -0.38 6.74 -6.23
CA HIS A 182 0.20 7.78 -7.07
C HIS A 182 -0.38 7.76 -8.50
N HIS A 183 -0.57 6.57 -9.06
CA HIS A 183 -1.30 6.43 -10.30
C HIS A 183 -1.87 5.03 -10.49
N LEU A 184 -2.89 4.98 -11.35
CA LEU A 184 -3.38 3.76 -11.96
C LEU A 184 -3.49 3.98 -13.47
N ALA A 185 -2.91 3.06 -14.22
CA ALA A 185 -3.05 3.00 -15.67
C ALA A 185 -3.46 1.59 -16.08
N ALA A 186 -4.21 1.50 -17.17
CA ALA A 186 -4.64 0.24 -17.73
C ALA A 186 -4.86 0.37 -19.25
N ARG A 187 -4.61 -0.72 -19.97
CA ARG A 187 -4.96 -0.85 -21.38
C ARG A 187 -5.92 -2.03 -21.59
N PRO A 188 -6.68 -2.05 -22.69
CA PRO A 188 -7.62 -3.13 -22.98
C PRO A 188 -6.94 -4.50 -23.00
N LEU A 189 -7.63 -5.49 -22.44
CA LEU A 189 -7.21 -6.89 -22.48
C LEU A 189 -8.44 -7.74 -22.83
N ASP A 190 -8.62 -8.02 -24.12
CA ASP A 190 -9.79 -8.70 -24.67
C ASP A 190 -11.11 -8.10 -24.12
N LYS A 191 -11.95 -8.92 -23.46
CA LYS A 191 -13.20 -8.49 -22.82
C LYS A 191 -13.05 -8.11 -21.34
N LYS A 192 -11.82 -8.07 -20.80
CA LYS A 192 -11.57 -7.74 -19.39
C LYS A 192 -11.57 -6.22 -19.17
N ARG A 193 -12.19 -5.79 -18.06
CA ARG A 193 -12.10 -4.41 -17.56
C ARG A 193 -10.84 -4.26 -16.72
N THR A 194 -9.68 -4.22 -17.37
CA THR A 194 -8.37 -4.27 -16.68
C THR A 194 -8.21 -3.20 -15.60
N GLY A 195 -8.68 -1.98 -15.84
CA GLY A 195 -8.64 -0.91 -14.82
C GLY A 195 -9.40 -1.26 -13.54
N LEU A 196 -10.58 -1.88 -13.66
CA LEU A 196 -11.35 -2.36 -12.50
C LEU A 196 -10.66 -3.54 -11.81
N GLN A 197 -9.98 -4.40 -12.57
CA GLN A 197 -9.22 -5.51 -12.00
C GLN A 197 -8.04 -5.00 -11.16
N VAL A 198 -7.31 -4.00 -11.65
CA VAL A 198 -6.23 -3.37 -10.88
C VAL A 198 -6.78 -2.66 -9.65
N LEU A 199 -7.92 -1.96 -9.75
CA LEU A 199 -8.58 -1.36 -8.58
C LEU A 199 -8.97 -2.40 -7.53
N LYS A 200 -9.56 -3.52 -7.96
CA LYS A 200 -9.89 -4.63 -7.07
C LYS A 200 -8.64 -5.17 -6.37
N ASN A 201 -7.53 -5.30 -7.11
CA ASN A 201 -6.26 -5.75 -6.56
C ASN A 201 -5.70 -4.78 -5.52
N ILE A 202 -5.75 -3.46 -5.77
CA ILE A 202 -5.38 -2.42 -4.80
C ILE A 202 -6.20 -2.57 -3.51
N MET A 203 -7.51 -2.74 -3.63
CA MET A 203 -8.38 -2.90 -2.46
C MET A 203 -8.07 -4.17 -1.67
N HIS A 204 -7.81 -5.30 -2.35
CA HIS A 204 -7.40 -6.54 -1.69
C HIS A 204 -6.06 -6.39 -0.97
N TYR A 205 -5.09 -5.74 -1.60
CA TYR A 205 -3.79 -5.46 -1.02
C TYR A 205 -3.92 -4.58 0.23
N PHE A 206 -4.64 -3.46 0.15
CA PHE A 206 -4.79 -2.58 1.31
C PHE A 206 -5.61 -3.21 2.44
N ASN A 207 -6.59 -4.06 2.13
CA ASN A 207 -7.46 -4.66 3.15
C ASN A 207 -6.71 -5.52 4.18
N GLY A 208 -5.58 -6.12 3.82
CA GLY A 208 -4.68 -6.74 4.79
C GLY A 208 -3.66 -5.75 5.36
N LEU A 209 -3.13 -4.84 4.53
CA LEU A 209 -2.06 -3.92 4.92
C LEU A 209 -2.45 -2.98 6.08
N TYR A 210 -3.65 -2.37 6.02
CA TYR A 210 -4.06 -1.39 7.03
C TYR A 210 -4.19 -1.98 8.44
N ARG A 211 -4.31 -3.31 8.54
CA ARG A 211 -4.46 -4.01 9.82
C ARG A 211 -3.14 -4.23 10.54
N LEU A 212 -2.01 -4.07 9.85
CA LEU A 212 -0.68 -4.36 10.36
C LEU A 212 -0.15 -3.15 11.16
N PRO A 213 0.04 -3.29 12.48
CA PRO A 213 0.54 -2.21 13.32
C PRO A 213 1.89 -1.66 12.87
N THR A 214 2.81 -2.51 12.42
CA THR A 214 4.15 -2.09 11.95
C THR A 214 4.07 -1.17 10.73
N VAL A 215 3.07 -1.36 9.86
CA VAL A 215 2.86 -0.49 8.69
C VAL A 215 2.33 0.87 9.12
N GLY A 216 1.46 0.90 10.13
CA GLY A 216 0.94 2.13 10.73
C GLY A 216 0.15 2.98 9.74
N MET A 217 -0.75 2.37 8.96
CA MET A 217 -1.58 3.03 7.96
C MET A 217 -2.99 3.28 8.48
N ASP A 218 -3.43 4.54 8.44
CA ASP A 218 -4.83 4.92 8.71
C ASP A 218 -5.55 5.37 7.43
N TYR A 219 -4.82 5.99 6.50
CA TYR A 219 -5.40 6.68 5.36
C TYR A 219 -4.88 6.15 4.03
N MET A 220 -5.79 6.11 3.06
CA MET A 220 -5.48 5.87 1.65
C MET A 220 -5.84 7.13 0.85
N MET A 221 -4.92 7.59 0.01
CA MET A 221 -5.09 8.81 -0.77
C MET A 221 -5.04 8.51 -2.27
N PHE A 222 -5.91 9.15 -3.05
CA PHE A 222 -5.92 9.09 -4.50
C PHE A 222 -5.97 10.49 -5.09
N TYR A 223 -5.29 10.68 -6.22
CA TYR A 223 -5.46 11.88 -7.03
C TYR A 223 -6.13 11.56 -8.36
N PHE A 224 -7.09 12.40 -8.72
CA PHE A 224 -7.67 12.38 -10.05
C PHE A 224 -8.06 13.80 -10.46
N ARG A 225 -8.12 14.01 -11.78
CA ARG A 225 -8.63 15.25 -12.35
C ARG A 225 -10.16 15.22 -12.34
N PRO A 226 -10.86 16.26 -11.86
CA PRO A 226 -12.32 16.30 -11.84
C PRO A 226 -12.97 16.04 -13.20
N GLU A 227 -12.31 16.40 -14.29
CA GLU A 227 -12.79 16.22 -15.66
C GLU A 227 -12.73 14.75 -16.12
N ASN A 228 -11.99 13.91 -15.41
CA ASN A 228 -11.92 12.48 -15.71
C ASN A 228 -13.18 11.78 -15.17
N ARG A 229 -14.12 11.51 -16.08
CA ARG A 229 -15.44 10.96 -15.77
C ARG A 229 -15.40 9.65 -14.96
N PHE A 230 -14.44 8.77 -15.24
CA PHE A 230 -14.41 7.46 -14.56
C PHE A 230 -13.97 7.58 -13.09
N PRO A 231 -12.81 8.18 -12.75
CA PRO A 231 -12.44 8.42 -11.36
C PRO A 231 -13.43 9.30 -10.59
N ASP A 232 -13.98 10.36 -11.19
CA ASP A 232 -15.00 11.16 -10.51
C ASP A 232 -16.26 10.34 -10.23
N HIS A 233 -16.73 9.55 -11.19
CA HIS A 233 -17.88 8.67 -10.96
C HIS A 233 -17.59 7.62 -9.88
N PHE A 234 -16.42 6.97 -9.92
CA PHE A 234 -16.10 5.87 -9.02
C PHE A 234 -15.71 6.36 -7.62
N PHE A 235 -14.61 7.11 -7.50
CA PHE A 235 -14.11 7.60 -6.21
C PHE A 235 -14.95 8.76 -5.70
N GLY A 236 -15.22 9.74 -6.57
CA GLY A 236 -16.02 10.89 -6.17
C GLY A 236 -17.48 10.53 -5.92
N GLY A 237 -18.05 9.63 -6.72
CA GLY A 237 -19.38 9.09 -6.47
C GLY A 237 -19.45 8.32 -5.15
N PHE A 238 -18.43 7.51 -4.82
CA PHE A 238 -18.37 6.84 -3.53
C PHE A 238 -18.33 7.84 -2.36
N ALA A 239 -17.43 8.83 -2.39
CA ALA A 239 -17.33 9.84 -1.34
C ALA A 239 -18.67 10.60 -1.14
N ARG A 240 -19.31 11.01 -2.25
CA ARG A 240 -20.63 11.68 -2.24
C ARG A 240 -21.74 10.77 -1.72
N HIS A 241 -21.70 9.47 -2.03
CA HIS A 241 -22.69 8.50 -1.57
C HIS A 241 -22.51 8.14 -0.09
N PHE A 242 -21.27 8.05 0.40
CA PHE A 242 -20.95 7.64 1.77
C PHE A 242 -21.43 8.63 2.82
N LYS A 243 -21.54 9.93 2.46
CA LYS A 243 -22.11 11.01 3.30
C LYS A 243 -21.47 11.16 4.68
N ASN A 244 -20.18 10.81 4.79
CA ASN A 244 -19.39 11.04 5.99
C ASN A 244 -17.98 11.49 5.59
N GLN A 245 -17.79 12.82 5.60
CA GLN A 245 -16.53 13.45 5.20
C GLN A 245 -15.36 13.10 6.12
N ARG A 246 -15.64 12.76 7.38
CA ARG A 246 -14.64 12.31 8.37
C ARG A 246 -14.22 10.84 8.18
N ALA A 247 -14.72 10.17 7.15
CA ALA A 247 -14.33 8.81 6.78
C ALA A 247 -13.92 8.69 5.30
N CYS A 248 -14.49 9.52 4.42
CA CYS A 248 -14.05 9.67 3.03
C CYS A 248 -14.35 11.10 2.56
N SER A 249 -13.31 11.92 2.35
CA SER A 249 -13.43 13.29 1.84
C SER A 249 -12.85 13.42 0.43
N MET A 250 -13.25 14.52 -0.23
CA MET A 250 -12.60 14.99 -1.44
C MET A 250 -12.24 16.46 -1.23
N ASP A 251 -11.01 16.81 -1.58
CA ASP A 251 -10.50 18.16 -1.44
C ASP A 251 -9.93 18.60 -2.79
N LEU A 252 -10.50 19.68 -3.34
CA LEU A 252 -10.01 20.27 -4.58
C LEU A 252 -8.82 21.17 -4.25
N PHE A 253 -7.69 20.92 -4.91
CA PHE A 253 -6.49 21.73 -4.74
C PHE A 253 -5.91 22.14 -6.10
N SER A 254 -5.12 23.22 -6.09
CA SER A 254 -4.32 23.66 -7.22
C SER A 254 -2.85 23.52 -6.86
N TYR A 255 -2.00 23.38 -7.87
CA TYR A 255 -0.55 23.33 -7.70
C TYR A 255 0.12 24.29 -8.68
N LEU A 256 1.34 24.72 -8.34
CA LEU A 256 2.19 25.53 -9.20
C LEU A 256 3.55 24.85 -9.34
N ASN A 257 4.10 24.88 -10.55
CA ASN A 257 5.47 24.44 -10.77
C ASN A 257 6.40 25.59 -10.43
N TYR A 258 7.17 25.44 -9.35
CA TYR A 258 8.11 26.47 -8.92
C TYR A 258 9.54 26.13 -9.40
N PRO A 259 10.22 27.01 -10.15
CA PRO A 259 11.60 26.76 -10.58
C PRO A 259 12.54 26.74 -9.37
N THR A 260 13.27 25.63 -9.18
CA THR A 260 14.27 25.51 -8.11
C THR A 260 15.56 26.27 -8.40
N THR A 261 15.77 26.70 -9.65
CA THR A 261 16.98 27.38 -10.14
C THR A 261 16.84 28.90 -10.28
N CYS A 262 15.67 29.47 -9.99
CA CYS A 262 15.49 30.92 -10.09
C CYS A 262 16.23 31.65 -8.96
N SER A 263 16.84 32.80 -9.30
CA SER A 263 17.36 33.69 -8.27
C SER A 263 16.19 34.14 -7.39
N ARG A 264 16.36 33.98 -6.07
CA ARG A 264 15.36 34.41 -5.09
C ARG A 264 15.25 35.93 -5.20
N LYS A 265 14.22 36.41 -5.89
CA LYS A 265 13.86 37.82 -5.82
C LYS A 265 13.48 38.12 -4.36
N PRO A 266 13.94 39.25 -3.80
CA PRO A 266 13.50 39.64 -2.46
C PRO A 266 11.98 39.80 -2.46
N LEU A 267 11.36 39.46 -1.33
CA LEU A 267 9.94 39.73 -1.13
C LEU A 267 9.68 41.24 -1.28
N PRO A 268 8.48 41.65 -1.74
CA PRO A 268 8.13 43.06 -1.80
C PRO A 268 8.32 43.74 -0.44
N ASN A 269 8.66 45.02 -0.43
CA ASN A 269 8.87 45.77 0.81
C ASN A 269 7.67 45.63 1.77
N GLY A 270 7.94 45.32 3.03
CA GLY A 270 6.93 45.10 4.07
C GLY A 270 6.40 43.67 4.17
N TRP A 271 6.78 42.78 3.26
CA TRP A 271 6.45 41.35 3.35
C TRP A 271 7.56 40.57 4.03
N LEU A 272 7.15 39.68 4.94
CA LEU A 272 8.01 38.74 5.63
C LEU A 272 7.49 37.33 5.36
N LEU A 273 8.42 36.39 5.19
CA LEU A 273 8.10 34.97 5.17
C LEU A 273 8.76 34.35 6.40
N GLY A 274 7.93 33.84 7.29
CA GLY A 274 8.36 33.12 8.50
C GLY A 274 8.00 31.64 8.42
N GLU A 275 8.46 30.89 9.42
CA GLU A 275 7.99 29.53 9.65
C GLU A 275 6.52 29.54 10.10
N CYS A 276 5.80 28.47 9.79
CA CYS A 276 4.43 28.27 10.24
C CYS A 276 4.43 28.01 11.76
N THR A 277 3.67 28.79 12.52
CA THR A 277 3.57 28.62 13.97
C THR A 277 2.44 27.65 14.33
N ALA A 278 2.43 27.20 15.60
CA ALA A 278 1.32 26.37 16.10
C ALA A 278 -0.04 27.10 16.01
N ALA A 279 -0.08 28.41 16.22
CA ALA A 279 -1.30 29.21 16.09
C ALA A 279 -1.79 29.28 14.65
N ASP A 280 -0.89 29.40 13.67
CA ASP A 280 -1.24 29.38 12.24
C ASP A 280 -1.85 28.02 11.84
N LEU A 281 -1.29 26.91 12.37
CA LEU A 281 -1.83 25.57 12.17
C LEU A 281 -3.20 25.38 12.83
N GLU A 282 -3.42 25.93 14.03
CA GLU A 282 -4.73 25.92 14.68
C GLU A 282 -5.78 26.69 13.86
N GLU A 283 -5.43 27.87 13.34
CA GLU A 283 -6.30 28.66 12.48
C GLU A 283 -6.63 27.92 11.18
N LEU A 284 -5.63 27.32 10.52
CA LEU A 284 -5.82 26.48 9.35
C LEU A 284 -6.75 25.30 9.64
N ASN A 285 -6.57 24.63 10.79
CA ASN A 285 -7.43 23.53 11.22
C ASN A 285 -8.88 23.97 11.44
N PHE A 286 -9.08 25.11 12.10
CA PHE A 286 -10.41 25.68 12.30
C PHE A 286 -11.09 26.02 10.97
N PHE A 287 -10.37 26.70 10.07
CA PHE A 287 -10.85 27.01 8.73
C PHE A 287 -11.23 25.74 7.95
N TYR A 288 -10.35 24.75 7.92
CA TYR A 288 -10.57 23.51 7.18
C TYR A 288 -11.74 22.69 7.73
N ARG A 289 -11.87 22.59 9.06
CA ARG A 289 -13.01 21.91 9.71
C ARG A 289 -14.34 22.58 9.39
N ASN A 290 -14.38 23.91 9.34
CA ASN A 290 -15.61 24.64 9.02
C ASN A 290 -15.95 24.60 7.52
N THR A 291 -14.94 24.55 6.64
CA THR A 291 -15.14 24.63 5.19
C THR A 291 -15.38 23.27 4.54
N SER A 292 -14.53 22.29 4.84
CA SER A 292 -14.56 20.95 4.23
C SER A 292 -15.00 19.89 5.23
N ASN A 293 -14.59 20.03 6.50
CA ASN A 293 -14.72 18.99 7.53
C ASN A 293 -14.20 17.61 7.07
N GLY A 294 -13.27 17.61 6.12
CA GLY A 294 -12.70 16.42 5.49
C GLY A 294 -11.51 15.87 6.27
N LEU A 295 -10.69 15.07 5.59
CA LEU A 295 -9.56 14.34 6.17
C LEU A 295 -8.19 14.90 5.77
N LEU A 296 -8.10 15.92 4.91
CA LEU A 296 -6.83 16.36 4.33
C LEU A 296 -5.79 16.68 5.40
N LEU A 297 -6.13 17.50 6.40
CA LEU A 297 -5.15 17.85 7.43
C LEU A 297 -4.79 16.67 8.35
N ASP A 298 -5.71 15.72 8.59
CA ASP A 298 -5.40 14.49 9.32
C ASP A 298 -4.47 13.56 8.52
N VAL A 299 -4.62 13.55 7.19
CA VAL A 299 -3.79 12.79 6.25
C VAL A 299 -2.36 13.33 6.18
N LEU A 300 -2.23 14.66 6.18
CA LEU A 300 -0.94 15.36 6.13
C LEU A 300 -0.21 15.32 7.49
N HIS A 301 -0.96 15.33 8.59
CA HIS A 301 -0.46 15.26 9.97
C HIS A 301 0.52 16.42 10.33
N LEU A 302 0.23 17.62 9.84
CA LEU A 302 1.10 18.80 9.94
C LEU A 302 1.36 19.28 11.38
N ASP A 303 0.49 18.90 12.33
CA ASP A 303 0.56 19.29 13.75
C ASP A 303 1.57 18.46 14.57
N LYS A 304 2.14 17.39 14.00
CA LYS A 304 3.01 16.43 14.73
C LYS A 304 4.36 16.19 14.07
N GLU A 305 4.87 17.17 13.32
CA GLU A 305 6.11 17.04 12.55
C GLU A 305 7.33 16.60 13.38
N ASN A 306 7.39 16.91 14.68
CA ASN A 306 8.58 16.65 15.50
C ASN A 306 8.98 15.17 15.61
N ASP A 307 8.03 14.23 15.67
CA ASP A 307 8.31 12.78 15.68
C ASP A 307 7.93 12.09 14.36
N ASP A 308 6.89 12.59 13.67
CA ASP A 308 6.34 11.93 12.48
C ASP A 308 7.07 12.30 11.18
N GLY A 309 7.49 13.57 11.06
CA GLY A 309 8.26 14.07 9.92
C GLY A 309 9.69 13.54 9.93
N ALA A 310 10.30 13.40 11.11
CA ALA A 310 11.62 12.83 11.29
C ALA A 310 11.69 11.38 10.77
N PHE A 311 10.71 10.53 11.13
CA PHE A 311 10.70 9.13 10.68
C PHE A 311 10.64 8.98 9.16
N LEU A 312 9.73 9.71 8.48
CA LEU A 312 9.59 9.57 7.03
C LEU A 312 10.79 10.17 6.30
N THR A 313 11.30 11.31 6.78
CA THR A 313 12.54 11.93 6.29
C THR A 313 13.72 10.95 6.43
N GLU A 314 13.94 10.39 7.61
CA GLU A 314 14.99 9.40 7.86
C GLU A 314 14.83 8.16 6.97
N LEU A 315 13.59 7.68 6.78
CA LEU A 315 13.31 6.56 5.88
C LEU A 315 13.70 6.89 4.45
N TYR A 316 13.30 8.04 3.91
CA TYR A 316 13.67 8.46 2.55
C TYR A 316 15.18 8.73 2.41
N ALA A 317 15.83 9.29 3.44
CA ALA A 317 17.27 9.56 3.47
C ALA A 317 18.08 8.25 3.49
N ARG A 318 17.68 7.28 4.32
CA ARG A 318 18.29 5.93 4.36
C ARG A 318 18.26 5.24 3.01
N GLN A 319 17.23 5.53 2.21
CA GLN A 319 17.04 5.01 0.86
C GLN A 319 17.63 5.91 -0.26
N GLY A 320 18.25 7.03 0.12
CA GLY A 320 18.97 7.95 -0.76
C GLY A 320 18.08 8.81 -1.67
N PHE A 321 16.85 9.11 -1.26
CA PHE A 321 15.93 9.96 -2.01
C PHE A 321 15.96 11.43 -1.59
N ILE A 322 16.53 11.75 -0.42
CA ILE A 322 16.73 13.10 0.09
C ILE A 322 18.12 13.26 0.71
#